data_AF-A0A1Z4M3F7-F1
#
_entry.id   AF-A0A1Z4M3F7-F1
#
_cell.length_a   1.000
_cell.length_b   1.000
_cell.length_c   1.000
_cell.angle_alpha   90.00
_cell.angle_beta   90.00
_cell.angle_gamma   90.00
#
_symmetry.space_group_name_H-M   'P 1'
#
loop_
_entity.id
_entity.type
_entity.pdbx_description
1 polymer ?
#
loop_
_entity_poly.entity_id
_entity_poly.type
_entity_poly.pdbx_seq_one_letter_code
_entity_poly.pdbx_strand_id
1 'polypeptide(L)'
;MTALAIMRVGKLKSFGNVGGSEKHTARLQDTPNADPYKENIRLIGNDNDPSLEEIVKAKIAASTKHKPRKDAVLCSEIFLSASPEYFRPHDPDKAGEWDDKLMRNFANASTKWLQENFGEKCVRAELHLDESTPHIHAYIVPVNDKTKKLSHKAMFGGDGRQASIKMSKLQDSYAKGLSHLGIERGVKGSKATHTKVKEYYQAVNQEPLTLELDRLAPKRGETAQQLFERIKADPTIQSINHQLADHRRIVELERRASQRATASEKLRLSLEKRVTELEAENFYWKQQADKLRDLPLEEVAWNLGLDKAEKGENRWKGLGQAIGINGSKWYDLKEGKGGGGAIDLVMHVNNFNFRSSVAWLYDQFGEEGILRATKPLIDKQVTKIVKEEPTPTFEPPTPDESKWLDVQNYLVQKRGLTKVLIAALHQKEWLYADEQQNTVFAMRELPVKEGTQYKNAETTLKGAFLRGTRGENNSFMGYALNSRRKEGWFYFPLGGKPGDEIQKVVLCKSPIEALSAASIGLMGRGDVPSERTMYMAVDSPKSLPLEFLREVPAIIAAYDNDDTGRSRARAIKELLPQTTIAQPQAHDWNLELLERLRLQKVQQKQASKKKNRGLER
;
A
#
# COMPACT_ATOMS: atom_id res chain seq x y z
N MET A 1 19.82 8.94 32.32
CA MET A 1 19.61 9.89 31.20
C MET A 1 20.58 9.50 30.09
N THR A 2 20.19 9.61 28.82
CA THR A 2 21.11 9.31 27.70
C THR A 2 22.09 10.46 27.53
N ALA A 3 23.39 10.15 27.39
CA ALA A 3 24.41 11.16 27.22
C ALA A 3 24.34 11.80 25.82
N LEU A 4 24.60 13.10 25.72
CA LEU A 4 24.53 13.84 24.46
C LEU A 4 25.92 14.32 24.00
N ALA A 5 26.14 14.30 22.69
CA ALA A 5 27.32 14.85 22.06
C ALA A 5 27.25 16.39 22.02
N ILE A 6 28.31 17.06 22.48
CA ILE A 6 28.44 18.52 22.52
C ILE A 6 29.52 18.94 21.52
N MET A 7 29.15 19.72 20.51
CA MET A 7 30.08 20.25 19.51
C MET A 7 29.74 21.70 19.17
N ARG A 8 30.74 22.58 19.22
CA ARG A 8 30.62 24.00 18.88
C ARG A 8 31.82 24.44 18.05
N VAL A 9 31.60 25.40 17.14
CA VAL A 9 32.67 25.99 16.33
C VAL A 9 32.79 27.49 16.61
N GLY A 10 33.95 27.94 17.07
CA GLY A 10 34.37 29.33 17.23
C GLY A 10 35.17 29.85 16.03
N LYS A 11 35.10 31.16 15.77
CA LYS A 11 35.82 31.83 14.67
C LYS A 11 36.96 32.69 15.22
N LEU A 12 38.20 32.38 14.85
CA LEU A 12 39.39 33.16 15.22
C LEU A 12 39.84 33.98 13.99
N LYS A 13 39.61 35.30 14.04
CA LYS A 13 39.80 36.21 12.90
C LYS A 13 41.13 36.97 12.91
N SER A 14 41.80 37.04 14.05
CA SER A 14 43.12 37.66 14.18
C SER A 14 44.10 36.70 14.83
N PHE A 15 45.40 36.88 14.57
CA PHE A 15 46.43 36.12 15.27
C PHE A 15 46.43 36.40 16.79
N GLY A 16 46.05 37.61 17.21
CA GLY A 16 45.79 37.90 18.63
C GLY A 16 44.65 37.05 19.23
N ASN A 17 43.61 36.72 18.46
CA ASN A 17 42.57 35.78 18.92
C ASN A 17 43.10 34.33 18.99
N VAL A 18 43.98 33.94 18.06
CA VAL A 18 44.62 32.62 18.05
C VAL A 18 45.55 32.47 19.26
N GLY A 19 46.45 33.43 19.47
CA GLY A 19 47.34 33.45 20.63
C GLY A 19 46.59 33.62 21.96
N GLY A 20 45.51 34.39 21.99
CA GLY A 20 44.65 34.50 23.18
C GLY A 20 43.95 33.18 23.53
N SER A 21 43.45 32.45 22.53
CA SER A 21 42.88 31.11 22.72
C SER A 21 43.93 30.13 23.21
N GLU A 22 45.13 30.15 22.61
CA GLU A 22 46.26 29.33 23.05
C GLU A 22 46.70 29.65 24.48
N LYS A 23 46.78 30.92 24.88
CA LYS A 23 47.12 31.27 26.26
C LYS A 23 46.14 30.70 27.28
N HIS A 24 44.86 30.58 26.90
CA HIS A 24 43.85 29.93 27.72
C HIS A 24 44.00 28.40 27.70
N THR A 25 44.23 27.76 26.55
CA THR A 25 44.34 26.28 26.47
C THR A 25 45.67 25.74 27.01
N ALA A 26 46.76 26.48 26.82
CA ALA A 26 48.10 26.15 27.34
C ALA A 26 48.36 26.72 28.76
N ARG A 27 47.33 27.29 29.42
CA ARG A 27 47.40 27.84 30.79
C ARG A 27 48.52 28.86 31.03
N LEU A 28 48.80 29.69 30.02
CA LEU A 28 49.74 30.82 30.11
C LEU A 28 49.10 32.08 30.73
N GLN A 29 47.85 31.98 31.17
CA GLN A 29 47.08 33.00 31.87
C GLN A 29 46.31 32.35 33.03
N ASP A 30 46.22 33.05 34.16
CA ASP A 30 45.45 32.61 35.33
C ASP A 30 43.99 32.31 34.96
N THR A 31 43.54 31.10 35.26
CA THR A 31 42.23 30.56 34.90
C THR A 31 41.57 30.02 36.18
N PRO A 32 40.73 30.80 36.87
CA PRO A 32 40.27 30.50 38.24
C PRO A 32 39.52 29.18 38.42
N ASN A 33 39.01 28.60 37.33
CA ASN A 33 38.22 27.37 37.31
C ASN A 33 39.03 26.14 36.85
N ALA A 34 40.34 26.27 36.65
CA ALA A 34 41.24 25.18 36.30
C ALA A 34 42.02 24.70 37.53
N ASP A 35 42.11 23.38 37.70
CA ASP A 35 42.91 22.74 38.74
C ASP A 35 44.39 22.69 38.31
N PRO A 36 45.30 23.42 38.99
CA PRO A 36 46.70 23.52 38.59
C PRO A 36 47.49 22.22 38.77
N TYR A 37 46.93 21.22 39.45
CA TYR A 37 47.57 19.92 39.67
C TYR A 37 47.21 18.87 38.61
N LYS A 38 46.37 19.23 37.62
CA LYS A 38 45.95 18.34 36.54
C LYS A 38 46.56 18.77 35.21
N GLU A 39 47.13 17.81 34.50
CA GLU A 39 47.75 18.05 33.19
C GLU A 39 46.79 17.77 32.03
N ASN A 40 46.85 18.64 31.02
CA ASN A 40 46.10 18.49 29.78
C ASN A 40 46.88 17.64 28.78
N ILE A 41 46.17 16.90 27.92
CA ILE A 41 46.78 15.91 27.02
C ILE A 41 46.70 16.41 25.58
N ARG A 42 47.84 16.46 24.88
CA ARG A 42 47.88 16.76 23.44
C ARG A 42 47.50 15.52 22.63
N LEU A 43 46.43 15.63 21.83
CA LEU A 43 45.88 14.55 21.01
C LEU A 43 46.36 14.62 19.55
N ILE A 44 46.52 15.83 19.02
CA ILE A 44 47.02 16.10 17.66
C ILE A 44 48.04 17.25 17.74
N GLY A 45 49.19 17.07 17.11
CA GLY A 45 50.36 17.97 17.21
C GLY A 45 51.46 17.35 18.08
N ASN A 46 52.66 17.95 18.08
CA ASN A 46 53.79 17.51 18.92
C ASN A 46 53.98 18.45 20.10
N ASP A 47 54.49 17.95 21.23
CA ASP A 47 54.69 18.76 22.44
C ASP A 47 55.72 19.88 22.24
N ASN A 48 56.71 19.66 21.36
CA ASN A 48 57.75 20.64 21.00
C ASN A 48 57.35 21.57 19.84
N ASP A 49 56.08 21.57 19.42
CA ASP A 49 55.64 22.43 18.34
C ASP A 49 55.76 23.93 18.73
N PRO A 50 56.03 24.81 17.75
CA PRO A 50 56.03 26.25 17.97
C PRO A 50 54.64 26.76 18.39
N SER A 51 54.51 28.05 18.68
CA SER A 51 53.22 28.64 19.07
C SER A 51 52.11 28.34 18.06
N LEU A 52 50.86 28.21 18.51
CA LEU A 52 49.71 27.96 17.63
C LEU A 52 49.63 29.01 16.53
N GLU A 53 49.97 30.26 16.86
CA GLU A 53 50.06 31.35 15.91
C GLU A 53 51.02 31.02 14.76
N GLU A 54 52.21 30.52 15.07
CA GLU A 54 53.23 30.14 14.08
C GLU A 54 52.81 28.92 13.27
N ILE A 55 52.21 27.90 13.91
CA ILE A 55 51.69 26.71 13.22
C ILE A 55 50.60 27.10 12.21
N VAL A 56 49.65 27.94 12.63
CA VAL A 56 48.55 28.42 11.77
C VAL A 56 49.13 29.27 10.63
N LYS A 57 50.11 30.16 10.90
CA LYS A 57 50.80 30.94 9.86
C LYS A 57 51.48 30.03 8.85
N ALA A 58 52.25 29.05 9.32
CA ALA A 58 52.97 28.10 8.48
C ALA A 58 52.00 27.28 7.61
N LYS A 59 50.90 26.77 8.19
CA LYS A 59 49.89 26.02 7.43
C LYS A 59 49.20 26.88 6.38
N ILE A 60 48.86 28.14 6.71
CA ILE A 60 48.27 29.09 5.74
C ILE A 60 49.26 29.36 4.61
N ALA A 61 50.53 29.63 4.91
CA ALA A 61 51.57 29.91 3.92
C ALA A 61 51.80 28.71 2.99
N ALA A 62 51.83 27.48 3.53
CA ALA A 62 52.01 26.27 2.76
C ALA A 62 50.79 25.92 1.89
N SER A 63 49.59 26.26 2.34
CA SER A 63 48.34 25.75 1.74
C SER A 63 47.59 26.79 0.89
N THR A 64 47.99 28.06 0.90
CA THR A 64 47.30 29.14 0.18
C THR A 64 48.20 29.87 -0.81
N LYS A 65 47.66 30.26 -1.97
CA LYS A 65 48.41 30.96 -3.04
C LYS A 65 48.48 32.48 -2.86
N HIS A 66 47.60 33.05 -2.05
CA HIS A 66 47.46 34.49 -1.89
C HIS A 66 47.28 34.85 -0.42
N LYS A 67 47.72 36.05 -0.04
CA LYS A 67 47.54 36.60 1.30
C LYS A 67 46.05 36.57 1.69
N PRO A 68 45.70 36.09 2.90
CA PRO A 68 44.33 36.13 3.39
C PRO A 68 43.75 37.56 3.41
N ARG A 69 42.45 37.67 3.12
CA ARG A 69 41.68 38.92 3.28
C ARG A 69 41.70 39.37 4.76
N LYS A 70 41.61 40.68 5.00
CA LYS A 70 41.74 41.28 6.35
C LYS A 70 40.71 40.74 7.36
N ASP A 71 39.54 40.34 6.90
CA ASP A 71 38.45 39.79 7.70
C ASP A 71 38.28 38.26 7.54
N ALA A 72 39.31 37.58 7.02
CA ALA A 72 39.34 36.13 6.93
C ALA A 72 39.28 35.52 8.33
N VAL A 73 38.55 34.42 8.47
CA VAL A 73 38.72 33.53 9.62
C VAL A 73 40.00 32.74 9.38
N LEU A 74 41.02 33.01 10.20
CA LEU A 74 42.36 32.43 10.08
C LEU A 74 42.39 31.00 10.61
N CYS A 75 41.70 30.78 11.74
CA CYS A 75 41.56 29.48 12.38
C CYS A 75 40.12 29.32 12.92
N SER A 76 39.62 28.10 12.94
CA SER A 76 38.34 27.75 13.55
C SER A 76 38.60 26.80 14.71
N GLU A 77 38.08 27.17 15.88
CA GLU A 77 38.21 26.37 17.08
C GLU A 77 36.98 25.47 17.21
N ILE A 78 37.15 24.17 17.29
CA ILE A 78 36.08 23.22 17.56
C ILE A 78 36.20 22.78 19.01
N PHE A 79 35.16 23.06 19.79
CA PHE A 79 34.97 22.52 21.13
C PHE A 79 34.20 21.21 21.02
N LEU A 80 34.74 20.14 21.60
CA LEU A 80 34.13 18.81 21.65
C LEU A 80 34.01 18.33 23.10
N SER A 81 32.84 17.85 23.49
CA SER A 81 32.62 17.21 24.79
C SER A 81 31.40 16.28 24.72
N ALA A 82 31.07 15.65 25.83
CA ALA A 82 29.83 14.91 26.05
C ALA A 82 29.17 15.38 27.35
N SER A 83 27.88 15.09 27.52
CA SER A 83 27.20 15.40 28.77
C SER A 83 27.87 14.69 29.98
N PRO A 84 27.85 15.28 31.19
CA PRO A 84 28.51 14.72 32.38
C PRO A 84 28.14 13.27 32.69
N GLU A 85 26.91 12.85 32.36
CA GLU A 85 26.41 11.48 32.56
C GLU A 85 27.20 10.42 31.80
N TYR A 86 27.90 10.79 30.72
CA TYR A 86 28.82 9.88 30.04
C TYR A 86 30.10 9.66 30.86
N PHE A 87 30.72 10.74 31.33
CA PHE A 87 31.99 10.65 32.06
C PHE A 87 31.81 10.17 33.50
N ARG A 88 30.62 10.38 34.07
CA ARG A 88 30.26 10.04 35.46
C ARG A 88 28.88 9.38 35.49
N PRO A 89 28.78 8.12 35.03
CA PRO A 89 27.47 7.44 34.94
C PRO A 89 26.81 7.22 36.30
N HIS A 90 27.59 7.17 37.39
CA HIS A 90 27.09 6.95 38.74
C HIS A 90 26.79 8.23 39.51
N ASP A 91 27.43 9.36 39.16
CA ASP A 91 27.31 10.62 39.90
C ASP A 91 27.62 11.84 39.01
N PRO A 92 26.67 12.26 38.15
CA PRO A 92 26.88 13.33 37.17
C PRO A 92 27.26 14.69 37.80
N ASP A 93 26.88 14.94 39.05
CA ASP A 93 27.05 16.24 39.72
C ASP A 93 28.47 16.44 40.30
N LYS A 94 29.29 15.38 40.39
CA LYS A 94 30.69 15.46 40.86
C LYS A 94 31.64 16.09 39.84
N ALA A 95 31.58 17.41 39.71
CA ALA A 95 32.48 18.19 38.86
C ALA A 95 33.96 17.90 39.16
N GLY A 96 34.77 17.70 38.13
CA GLY A 96 36.21 17.42 38.24
C GLY A 96 36.58 15.94 38.37
N GLU A 97 35.62 15.02 38.52
CA GLU A 97 35.85 13.57 38.47
C GLU A 97 35.40 12.98 37.12
N TRP A 98 35.93 11.83 36.73
CA TRP A 98 35.48 11.07 35.55
C TRP A 98 35.97 9.62 35.61
N ASP A 99 35.36 8.75 34.83
CA ASP A 99 35.87 7.42 34.55
C ASP A 99 36.96 7.49 33.45
N ASP A 100 38.17 7.05 33.78
CA ASP A 100 39.33 7.11 32.87
C ASP A 100 39.14 6.31 31.59
N LYS A 101 38.44 5.17 31.64
CA LYS A 101 38.20 4.34 30.46
C LYS A 101 37.22 5.04 29.53
N LEU A 102 36.14 5.62 30.06
CA LEU A 102 35.16 6.37 29.28
C LEU A 102 35.77 7.64 28.69
N MET A 103 36.58 8.36 29.46
CA MET A 103 37.34 9.52 29.00
C MET A 103 38.28 9.17 27.84
N ARG A 104 39.09 8.10 27.97
CA ARG A 104 39.99 7.65 26.90
C ARG A 104 39.24 7.22 25.64
N ASN A 105 38.12 6.53 25.79
CA ASN A 105 37.26 6.15 24.66
C ASN A 105 36.71 7.38 23.92
N PHE A 106 36.24 8.38 24.66
CA PHE A 106 35.77 9.64 24.10
C PHE A 106 36.89 10.40 23.38
N ALA A 107 38.08 10.48 23.99
CA ALA A 107 39.25 11.13 23.40
C ALA A 107 39.64 10.44 22.07
N ASN A 108 39.74 9.11 22.06
CA ASN A 108 40.08 8.34 20.86
C ASN A 108 39.05 8.51 19.75
N ALA A 109 37.75 8.40 20.07
CA ALA A 109 36.68 8.55 19.09
C ALA A 109 36.62 9.98 18.51
N SER A 110 36.83 10.99 19.35
CA SER A 110 36.87 12.40 18.93
C SER A 110 38.09 12.71 18.07
N THR A 111 39.27 12.19 18.43
CA THR A 111 40.50 12.33 17.63
C THR A 111 40.34 11.68 16.27
N LYS A 112 39.81 10.45 16.21
CA LYS A 112 39.52 9.76 14.96
C LYS A 112 38.57 10.56 14.08
N TRP A 113 37.48 11.07 14.66
CA TRP A 113 36.53 11.90 13.92
C TRP A 113 37.18 13.18 13.37
N LEU A 114 38.03 13.86 14.15
CA LEU A 114 38.78 15.04 13.70
C LEU A 114 39.70 14.71 12.51
N GLN A 115 40.42 13.59 12.57
CA GLN A 115 41.29 13.14 11.50
C GLN A 115 40.51 12.78 10.23
N GLU A 116 39.40 12.06 10.35
CA GLU A 116 38.57 11.67 9.21
C GLU A 116 37.88 12.87 8.52
N ASN A 117 37.44 13.87 9.30
CA ASN A 117 36.67 15.01 8.77
C ASN A 117 37.55 16.18 8.33
N PHE A 118 38.69 16.40 8.98
CA PHE A 118 39.55 17.56 8.73
C PHE A 118 40.98 17.20 8.34
N GLY A 119 41.46 16.00 8.65
CA GLY A 119 42.81 15.54 8.32
C GLY A 119 43.88 16.54 8.75
N GLU A 120 44.83 16.82 7.86
CA GLU A 120 45.92 17.77 8.13
C GLU A 120 45.48 19.24 8.31
N LYS A 121 44.19 19.55 8.10
CA LYS A 121 43.66 20.89 8.36
C LYS A 121 43.48 21.12 9.86
N CYS A 122 43.32 20.05 10.65
CA CYS A 122 43.37 20.09 12.10
C CYS A 122 44.84 20.14 12.52
N VAL A 123 45.31 21.33 12.90
CA VAL A 123 46.72 21.56 13.20
C VAL A 123 47.07 21.20 14.65
N ARG A 124 46.11 21.29 15.56
CA ARG A 124 46.30 20.95 16.97
C ARG A 124 44.99 20.53 17.62
N ALA A 125 45.03 19.58 18.55
CA ALA A 125 43.92 19.25 19.43
C ALA A 125 44.41 18.91 20.84
N GLU A 126 43.80 19.53 21.85
CA GLU A 126 44.18 19.40 23.25
C GLU A 126 42.97 18.98 24.08
N LEU A 127 43.12 17.92 24.86
CA LEU A 127 42.14 17.43 25.83
C LEU A 127 42.39 18.08 27.17
N HIS A 128 41.42 18.83 27.65
CA HIS A 128 41.43 19.45 28.95
C HIS A 128 40.80 18.54 30.00
N LEU A 129 41.53 18.33 31.10
CA LEU A 129 41.15 17.50 32.24
C LEU A 129 41.14 18.29 33.56
N ASP A 130 41.62 19.52 33.52
CA ASP A 130 41.76 20.44 34.65
C ASP A 130 40.49 21.25 34.96
N GLU A 131 39.43 21.13 34.15
CA GLU A 131 38.14 21.80 34.37
C GLU A 131 37.05 20.82 34.86
N SER A 132 35.80 21.30 34.95
CA SER A 132 34.69 20.52 35.48
C SER A 132 34.45 19.22 34.71
N THR A 133 34.45 19.24 33.37
CA THR A 133 34.14 18.06 32.55
C THR A 133 35.17 17.92 31.43
N PRO A 134 35.68 16.72 31.13
CA PRO A 134 36.62 16.51 30.03
C PRO A 134 36.11 17.06 28.69
N HIS A 135 36.93 17.85 28.00
CA HIS A 135 36.58 18.45 26.71
C HIS A 135 37.83 18.71 25.86
N ILE A 136 37.64 18.82 24.55
CA ILE A 136 38.73 18.98 23.59
C ILE A 136 38.58 20.31 22.87
N HIS A 137 39.69 21.05 22.80
CA HIS A 137 39.85 22.20 21.92
C HIS A 137 40.67 21.79 20.69
N ALA A 138 40.03 21.76 19.53
CA ALA A 138 40.68 21.45 18.26
C ALA A 138 40.77 22.69 17.36
N TYR A 139 41.91 22.89 16.72
CA TYR A 139 42.21 24.07 15.90
C TYR A 139 42.32 23.68 14.43
N ILE A 140 41.39 24.19 13.61
CA ILE A 140 41.26 23.83 12.19
C ILE A 140 41.51 25.07 11.32
N VAL A 141 42.48 24.98 10.41
CA VAL A 141 42.73 26.01 9.38
C VAL A 141 41.77 25.76 8.20
N PRO A 142 40.80 26.66 7.93
CA PRO A 142 39.72 26.37 7.00
C PRO A 142 40.14 26.57 5.53
N VAL A 143 41.09 25.78 5.04
CA VAL A 143 41.56 25.84 3.65
C VAL A 143 40.57 25.15 2.70
N ASN A 144 40.24 25.84 1.62
CA ASN A 144 39.50 25.25 0.50
C ASN A 144 40.49 24.67 -0.52
N ASP A 145 40.45 23.35 -0.74
CA ASP A 145 41.42 22.66 -1.58
C ASP A 145 41.32 23.03 -3.07
N LYS A 146 40.13 23.43 -3.54
CA LYS A 146 39.89 23.83 -4.94
C LYS A 146 40.41 25.23 -5.21
N THR A 147 40.09 26.18 -4.32
CA THR A 147 40.44 27.60 -4.53
C THR A 147 41.79 27.98 -3.94
N LYS A 148 42.39 27.12 -3.09
CA LYS A 148 43.62 27.38 -2.34
C LYS A 148 43.57 28.71 -1.58
N LYS A 149 42.40 29.03 -1.02
CA LYS A 149 42.10 30.21 -0.19
C LYS A 149 41.44 29.77 1.11
N LEU A 150 41.54 30.60 2.14
CA LEU A 150 40.80 30.40 3.39
C LEU A 150 39.31 30.62 3.18
N SER A 151 38.49 29.66 3.62
CA SER A 151 37.04 29.69 3.48
C SER A 151 36.34 28.91 4.60
N HIS A 152 36.19 29.55 5.76
CA HIS A 152 35.33 29.05 6.83
C HIS A 152 33.88 28.82 6.35
N LYS A 153 33.37 29.73 5.50
CA LYS A 153 32.03 29.61 4.89
C LYS A 153 31.86 28.34 4.06
N ALA A 154 32.88 27.94 3.30
CA ALA A 154 32.84 26.69 2.55
C ALA A 154 32.90 25.47 3.47
N MET A 155 33.66 25.53 4.56
CA MET A 155 33.84 24.40 5.47
C MET A 155 32.65 24.22 6.43
N PHE A 156 32.32 25.24 7.21
CA PHE A 156 31.33 25.19 8.29
C PHE A 156 29.97 25.82 7.93
N GLY A 157 29.88 26.46 6.76
CA GLY A 157 28.69 27.19 6.32
C GLY A 157 28.82 28.69 6.51
N GLY A 158 28.07 29.44 5.70
CA GLY A 158 28.11 30.90 5.65
C GLY A 158 27.22 31.55 6.68
N ASP A 159 26.22 32.28 6.18
CA ASP A 159 25.23 32.97 6.99
C ASP A 159 23.84 32.39 6.67
N GLY A 160 22.90 32.53 7.61
CA GLY A 160 21.51 32.10 7.43
C GLY A 160 21.32 30.58 7.29
N ARG A 161 20.34 30.19 6.48
CA ARG A 161 19.86 28.79 6.37
C ARG A 161 20.94 27.79 5.94
N GLN A 162 21.87 28.20 5.07
CA GLN A 162 22.96 27.34 4.62
C GLN A 162 23.93 26.99 5.75
N ALA A 163 24.19 27.93 6.67
CA ALA A 163 25.01 27.69 7.85
C ALA A 163 24.34 26.70 8.80
N SER A 164 23.04 26.90 9.06
CA SER A 164 22.25 26.00 9.91
C SER A 164 22.24 24.56 9.37
N ILE A 165 22.03 24.36 8.06
CA ILE A 165 22.04 23.03 7.45
C ILE A 165 23.42 22.37 7.57
N LYS A 166 24.50 23.09 7.25
CA LYS A 166 25.86 22.53 7.36
C LYS A 166 26.24 22.22 8.79
N MET A 167 25.93 23.11 9.74
CA MET A 167 26.22 22.88 11.15
C MET A 167 25.41 21.71 11.70
N SER A 168 24.13 21.57 11.31
CA SER A 168 23.34 20.39 11.65
C SER A 168 24.01 19.12 11.14
N LYS A 169 24.39 19.07 9.85
CA LYS A 169 25.07 17.91 9.25
C LYS A 169 26.40 17.59 9.95
N LEU A 170 27.14 18.60 10.38
CA LEU A 170 28.39 18.41 11.09
C LEU A 170 28.16 17.80 12.47
N GLN A 171 27.16 18.29 13.21
CA GLN A 171 26.79 17.66 14.49
C GLN A 171 26.14 16.27 14.30
N ASP A 172 25.43 16.02 13.19
CA ASP A 172 24.95 14.68 12.80
C ASP A 172 26.16 13.74 12.61
N SER A 173 27.21 14.20 11.91
CA SER A 173 28.46 13.47 11.70
C SER A 173 29.18 13.17 13.02
N TYR A 174 29.31 14.16 13.91
CA TYR A 174 29.98 13.96 15.20
C TYR A 174 29.24 12.96 16.09
N ALA A 175 27.91 13.08 16.20
CA ALA A 175 27.10 12.12 16.94
C ALA A 175 27.21 10.70 16.36
N LYS A 176 27.28 10.55 15.03
CA LYS A 176 27.53 9.26 14.39
C LYS A 176 28.89 8.68 14.81
N GLY A 177 29.93 9.52 14.85
CA GLY A 177 31.26 9.13 15.31
C GLY A 177 31.28 8.59 16.74
N LEU A 178 30.46 9.16 17.62
CA LEU A 178 30.37 8.75 19.04
C LEU A 178 29.29 7.69 19.34
N SER A 179 28.44 7.34 18.37
CA SER A 179 27.27 6.47 18.59
C SER A 179 27.61 5.10 19.23
N HIS A 180 28.77 4.53 18.88
CA HIS A 180 29.26 3.27 19.46
C HIS A 180 29.61 3.35 20.95
N LEU A 181 29.76 4.56 21.50
CA LEU A 181 29.99 4.82 22.92
C LEU A 181 28.68 5.05 23.69
N GLY A 182 27.53 4.95 23.02
CA GLY A 182 26.22 5.25 23.63
C GLY A 182 25.93 6.75 23.79
N ILE A 183 26.73 7.62 23.16
CA ILE A 183 26.50 9.07 23.15
C ILE A 183 25.61 9.43 21.96
N GLU A 184 24.47 10.03 22.25
CA GLU A 184 23.46 10.39 21.26
C GLU A 184 23.62 11.83 20.75
N ARG A 185 22.91 12.12 19.67
CA ARG A 185 22.82 13.46 19.09
C ARG A 185 22.03 14.39 20.02
N GLY A 186 22.57 15.59 20.28
CA GLY A 186 21.80 16.69 20.86
C GLY A 186 20.57 17.07 20.03
N VAL A 187 19.59 17.74 20.66
CA VAL A 187 18.28 18.04 20.08
C VAL A 187 18.41 18.84 18.77
N LYS A 188 17.93 18.25 17.68
CA LYS A 188 17.93 18.89 16.36
C LYS A 188 16.95 20.06 16.34
N GLY A 189 17.42 21.23 15.89
CA GLY A 189 16.60 22.45 15.87
C GLY A 189 16.39 23.08 17.26
N SER A 190 17.26 22.78 18.23
CA SER A 190 17.25 23.43 19.54
C SER A 190 17.24 24.96 19.42
N LYS A 191 16.40 25.62 20.22
CA LYS A 191 16.32 27.08 20.35
C LYS A 191 17.23 27.64 21.45
N ALA A 192 17.95 26.77 22.16
CA ALA A 192 18.84 27.17 23.24
C ALA A 192 19.92 28.13 22.70
N THR A 193 20.04 29.28 23.35
CA THR A 193 21.10 30.25 23.04
C THR A 193 22.37 29.87 23.79
N HIS A 194 23.51 30.05 23.15
CA HIS A 194 24.79 29.81 23.82
C HIS A 194 25.07 30.93 24.82
N THR A 195 25.06 30.59 26.10
CA THR A 195 25.49 31.48 27.19
C THR A 195 27.00 31.37 27.35
N LYS A 196 27.72 32.50 27.43
CA LYS A 196 29.18 32.45 27.67
C LYS A 196 29.47 31.88 29.05
N VAL A 197 30.60 31.20 29.22
CA VAL A 197 31.02 30.60 30.50
C VAL A 197 31.01 31.63 31.64
N LYS A 198 31.45 32.87 31.40
CA LYS A 198 31.38 33.98 32.39
C LYS A 198 29.95 34.41 32.74
N GLU A 199 29.03 34.39 31.77
CA GLU A 199 27.61 34.73 31.98
C GLU A 199 26.88 33.58 32.70
N TYR A 200 27.25 32.33 32.42
CA TYR A 200 26.77 31.15 33.16
C TYR A 200 27.26 31.16 34.60
N TYR A 201 28.55 31.38 34.86
CA TYR A 201 29.07 31.52 36.22
C TYR A 201 28.56 32.79 36.91
N GLN A 202 28.27 33.89 36.20
CA GLN A 202 27.54 35.02 36.80
C GLN A 202 26.09 34.67 37.14
N ALA A 203 25.42 33.80 36.39
CA ALA A 203 24.06 33.37 36.70
C ALA A 203 24.01 32.29 37.80
N VAL A 204 25.03 31.45 37.90
CA VAL A 204 25.15 30.36 38.90
C VAL A 204 25.79 30.85 40.19
N ASN A 205 26.80 31.72 40.12
CA ASN A 205 27.50 32.36 41.26
C ASN A 205 27.04 33.80 41.48
N GLN A 206 25.93 34.26 40.89
CA GLN A 206 25.18 35.34 41.53
C GLN A 206 24.68 34.75 42.84
N GLU A 207 25.44 34.99 43.90
CA GLU A 207 24.96 34.92 45.26
C GLU A 207 24.18 36.21 45.54
N PRO A 208 22.84 36.23 45.46
CA PRO A 208 22.05 37.14 46.28
C PRO A 208 21.86 36.55 47.70
N LEU A 209 22.33 35.32 47.98
CA LEU A 209 21.94 34.58 49.18
C LEU A 209 22.84 34.79 50.41
N THR A 210 24.10 35.17 50.25
CA THR A 210 25.04 35.33 51.38
C THR A 210 25.08 36.76 51.93
N LEU A 211 24.86 37.78 51.09
CA LEU A 211 24.92 39.20 51.48
C LEU A 211 23.63 39.77 52.10
N GLU A 212 22.57 38.97 52.25
CA GLU A 212 21.26 39.43 52.76
C GLU A 212 20.69 38.62 53.94
N LEU A 213 21.44 37.68 54.52
CA LEU A 213 20.98 36.93 55.70
C LEU A 213 20.95 37.80 56.96
N ASP A 214 21.88 38.75 57.11
CA ASP A 214 21.95 39.63 58.29
C ASP A 214 20.78 40.63 58.38
N ARG A 215 20.26 41.12 57.24
CA ARG A 215 19.10 42.04 57.23
C ARG A 215 17.76 41.33 57.50
N LEU A 216 17.73 40.00 57.28
CA LEU A 216 16.59 39.14 57.55
C LEU A 216 16.65 38.50 58.94
N ALA A 217 17.65 38.83 59.76
CA ALA A 217 17.75 38.35 61.12
C ALA A 217 16.49 38.73 61.94
N PRO A 218 16.07 37.86 62.90
CA PRO A 218 14.96 38.16 63.79
C PRO A 218 15.25 39.42 64.60
N LYS A 219 14.29 40.36 64.64
CA LYS A 219 14.40 41.52 65.53
C LYS A 219 14.12 41.08 66.98
N ARG A 220 14.72 41.74 67.96
CA ARG A 220 14.45 41.45 69.39
C ARG A 220 12.94 41.55 69.68
N GLY A 221 12.35 40.45 70.15
CA GLY A 221 10.92 40.34 70.46
C GLY A 221 10.01 39.95 69.30
N GLU A 222 10.56 39.72 68.10
CA GLU A 222 9.79 39.25 66.94
C GLU A 222 9.45 37.76 67.06
N THR A 223 8.19 37.41 66.84
CA THR A 223 7.74 36.01 66.79
C THR A 223 8.06 35.37 65.44
N ALA A 224 8.12 34.03 65.38
CA ALA A 224 8.39 33.30 64.14
C ALA A 224 7.39 33.61 63.01
N GLN A 225 6.12 33.86 63.36
CA GLN A 225 5.07 34.25 62.41
C GLN A 225 5.30 35.65 61.84
N GLN A 226 5.67 36.62 62.69
CA GLN A 226 5.97 37.99 62.25
C GLN A 226 7.22 38.04 61.37
N LEU A 227 8.23 37.24 61.68
CA LEU A 227 9.41 37.08 60.83
C LEU A 227 9.06 36.50 59.46
N PHE A 228 8.23 35.45 59.42
CA PHE A 228 7.78 34.83 58.17
C PHE A 228 6.98 35.80 57.30
N GLU A 229 6.07 36.58 57.90
CA GLU A 229 5.30 37.60 57.18
C GLU A 229 6.19 38.71 56.63
N ARG A 230 7.19 39.16 57.41
CA ARG A 230 8.17 40.18 56.97
C ARG A 230 9.00 39.69 55.79
N ILE A 231 9.52 38.46 55.86
CA ILE A 231 10.28 37.84 54.76
C ILE A 231 9.39 37.68 53.51
N LYS A 232 8.14 37.27 53.69
CA LYS A 232 7.17 37.11 52.59
C LYS A 232 6.75 38.45 51.96
N ALA A 233 6.71 39.52 52.74
CA ALA A 233 6.35 40.87 52.30
C ALA A 233 7.56 41.67 51.75
N ASP A 234 8.79 41.14 51.85
CA ASP A 234 9.98 41.83 51.37
C ASP A 234 9.98 41.96 49.83
N PRO A 235 10.06 43.19 49.28
CA PRO A 235 9.99 43.41 47.83
C PRO A 235 11.11 42.73 47.04
N THR A 236 12.30 42.61 47.64
CA THR A 236 13.47 41.96 47.04
C THR A 236 13.25 40.44 46.96
N ILE A 237 12.76 39.82 48.04
CA ILE A 237 12.44 38.39 48.08
C ILE A 237 11.28 38.04 47.14
N GLN A 238 10.27 38.91 47.04
CA GLN A 238 9.18 38.73 46.07
C GLN A 238 9.68 38.77 44.62
N SER A 239 10.58 39.72 44.30
CA SER A 239 11.22 39.82 42.98
C SER A 239 12.04 38.57 42.64
N ILE A 240 12.85 38.09 43.58
CA ILE A 240 13.65 36.86 43.42
C ILE A 240 12.75 35.64 43.23
N ASN A 241 11.68 35.50 44.02
CA ASN A 241 10.72 34.40 43.88
C ASN A 241 10.01 34.43 42.53
N HIS A 242 9.66 35.62 42.01
CA HIS A 242 9.06 35.78 40.70
C HIS A 242 10.03 35.36 39.57
N GLN A 243 11.28 35.81 39.64
CA GLN A 243 12.32 35.43 38.69
C GLN A 243 12.60 33.92 38.70
N LEU A 244 12.66 33.30 39.89
CA LEU A 244 12.82 31.85 40.02
C LEU A 244 11.63 31.08 39.46
N ALA A 245 10.40 31.57 39.66
CA ALA A 245 9.19 30.96 39.11
C ALA A 245 9.15 31.05 37.57
N ASP A 246 9.51 32.20 37.01
CA ASP A 246 9.60 32.40 35.56
C ASP A 246 10.69 31.53 34.93
N HIS A 247 11.86 31.45 35.57
CA HIS A 247 12.95 30.58 35.11
C HIS A 247 12.54 29.10 35.13
N ARG A 248 11.88 28.63 36.22
CA ARG A 248 11.33 27.27 36.30
C ARG A 248 10.33 26.98 35.17
N ARG A 249 9.48 27.96 34.85
CA ARG A 249 8.49 27.85 33.77
C ARG A 249 9.17 27.78 32.39
N ILE A 250 10.21 28.56 32.15
CA ILE A 250 10.99 28.53 30.90
C ILE A 250 11.70 27.19 30.73
N VAL A 251 12.38 26.70 31.77
CA VAL A 251 13.08 25.39 31.75
C VAL A 251 12.10 24.25 31.46
N GLU A 252 10.91 24.24 32.07
CA GLU A 252 9.90 23.21 31.82
C GLU A 252 9.32 23.30 30.39
N LEU A 253 9.12 24.50 29.85
CA LEU A 253 8.70 24.68 28.46
C LEU A 253 9.75 24.16 27.47
N GLU A 254 11.03 24.43 27.71
CA GLU A 254 12.14 23.92 26.90
C GLU A 254 12.26 22.40 26.99
N ARG A 255 12.12 21.83 28.20
CA ARG A 255 12.10 20.38 28.42
C ARG A 255 10.99 19.71 27.62
N ARG A 256 9.78 20.26 27.66
CA ARG A 256 8.63 19.78 26.87
C ARG A 256 8.88 19.90 25.36
N ALA A 257 9.45 21.01 24.92
CA ALA A 257 9.78 21.22 23.50
C ALA A 257 10.83 20.22 23.00
N SER A 258 11.87 19.96 23.81
CA SER A 258 12.90 18.95 23.53
C SER A 258 12.31 17.54 23.45
N GLN A 259 11.48 17.14 24.43
CA GLN A 259 10.81 15.84 24.42
C GLN A 259 9.91 15.65 23.18
N ARG A 260 9.14 16.67 22.80
CA ARG A 260 8.32 16.65 21.59
C ARG A 260 9.16 16.50 20.32
N ALA A 261 10.28 17.20 20.22
CA ALA A 261 11.19 17.09 19.09
C ALA A 261 11.78 15.68 18.95
N THR A 262 12.21 15.07 20.06
CA THR A 262 12.74 13.69 20.06
C THR A 262 11.67 12.66 19.68
N ALA A 263 10.45 12.80 20.21
CA ALA A 263 9.33 11.92 19.86
C ALA A 263 8.95 12.04 18.37
N SER A 264 8.92 13.26 17.84
CA SER A 264 8.63 13.52 16.42
C SER A 264 9.68 12.90 15.49
N GLU A 265 10.97 12.97 15.83
CA GLU A 265 12.03 12.38 15.00
C GLU A 265 12.00 10.85 15.04
N LYS A 266 11.75 10.25 16.20
CA LYS A 266 11.55 8.78 16.32
C LYS A 266 10.39 8.30 15.44
N LEU A 267 9.27 9.03 15.46
CA LEU A 267 8.11 8.72 14.62
C LEU A 267 8.45 8.86 13.13
N ARG A 268 9.17 9.92 12.74
CA ARG A 268 9.61 10.16 11.36
C ARG A 268 10.46 9.00 10.83
N LEU A 269 11.43 8.53 11.62
CA LEU A 269 12.29 7.40 11.26
C LEU A 269 11.48 6.10 11.11
N SER A 270 10.51 5.86 11.99
CA SER A 270 9.63 4.70 11.90
C SER A 270 8.77 4.72 10.63
N LEU A 271 8.25 5.89 10.26
CA LEU A 271 7.46 6.06 9.04
C LEU A 271 8.31 5.89 7.78
N GLU A 272 9.51 6.48 7.73
CA GLU A 272 10.44 6.31 6.60
C GLU A 272 10.81 4.83 6.39
N LYS A 273 11.04 4.09 7.46
CA LYS A 273 11.29 2.64 7.40
C LYS A 273 10.08 1.88 6.84
N ARG A 274 8.87 2.23 7.27
CA ARG A 274 7.65 1.57 6.79
C ARG A 274 7.39 1.86 5.30
N VAL A 275 7.64 3.09 4.85
CA VAL A 275 7.49 3.47 3.44
C VAL A 275 8.45 2.68 2.57
N THR A 276 9.73 2.60 2.96
CA THR A 276 10.73 1.83 2.21
C THR A 276 10.42 0.33 2.16
N GLU A 277 9.91 -0.26 3.24
CA GLU A 277 9.41 -1.65 3.24
C GLU A 277 8.25 -1.84 2.26
N LEU A 278 7.25 -0.95 2.27
CA LEU A 278 6.10 -1.02 1.37
C LEU A 278 6.46 -0.80 -0.10
N GLU A 279 7.43 0.08 -0.38
CA GLU A 279 7.95 0.31 -1.74
C GLU A 279 8.68 -0.92 -2.27
N ALA A 280 9.50 -1.57 -1.45
CA ALA A 280 10.19 -2.80 -1.81
C ALA A 280 9.19 -3.95 -2.07
N GLU A 281 8.16 -4.08 -1.22
CA GLU A 281 7.10 -5.05 -1.40
C GLU A 281 6.34 -4.80 -2.72
N ASN A 282 5.93 -3.55 -2.99
CA ASN A 282 5.26 -3.18 -4.25
C ASN A 282 6.13 -3.42 -5.48
N PHE A 283 7.41 -3.09 -5.42
CA PHE A 283 8.34 -3.29 -6.54
C PHE A 283 8.53 -4.78 -6.83
N TYR A 284 8.64 -5.60 -5.80
CA TYR A 284 8.68 -7.05 -5.93
C TYR A 284 7.39 -7.60 -6.56
N TRP A 285 6.21 -7.16 -6.10
CA TRP A 285 4.93 -7.56 -6.68
C TRP A 285 4.77 -7.15 -8.14
N LYS A 286 5.21 -5.94 -8.53
CA LYS A 286 5.21 -5.51 -9.93
C LYS A 286 6.05 -6.42 -10.81
N GLN A 287 7.23 -6.84 -10.34
CA GLN A 287 8.08 -7.79 -11.07
C GLN A 287 7.49 -9.20 -11.16
N GLN A 288 6.73 -9.65 -10.14
CA GLN A 288 6.03 -10.94 -10.21
C GLN A 288 4.78 -10.87 -11.10
N ALA A 289 4.07 -9.74 -11.10
CA ALA A 289 2.91 -9.50 -11.96
C ALA A 289 3.29 -9.49 -13.45
N ASP A 290 4.47 -8.96 -13.79
CA ASP A 290 5.00 -9.00 -15.15
C ASP A 290 5.22 -10.44 -15.66
N LYS A 291 5.34 -11.43 -14.78
CA LYS A 291 5.51 -12.85 -15.11
C LYS A 291 4.19 -13.65 -15.14
N LEU A 292 3.11 -13.14 -14.54
CA LEU A 292 1.76 -13.72 -14.62
C LEU A 292 1.01 -13.28 -15.89
N ARG A 293 1.69 -12.58 -16.81
CA ARG A 293 1.14 -12.08 -18.10
C ARG A 293 0.90 -13.15 -19.15
N ASP A 294 1.27 -14.40 -18.90
CA ASP A 294 1.21 -15.48 -19.90
C ASP A 294 -0.15 -16.20 -19.97
N LEU A 295 -1.12 -15.84 -19.12
CA LEU A 295 -2.50 -16.33 -19.27
C LEU A 295 -3.16 -15.69 -20.51
N PRO A 296 -3.74 -16.49 -21.42
CA PRO A 296 -4.44 -15.95 -22.59
C PRO A 296 -5.58 -15.02 -22.17
N LEU A 297 -5.50 -13.74 -22.53
CA LEU A 297 -6.50 -12.74 -22.14
C LEU A 297 -7.91 -13.07 -22.61
N GLU A 298 -8.03 -13.77 -23.74
CA GLU A 298 -9.31 -14.28 -24.25
C GLU A 298 -9.96 -15.28 -23.29
N GLU A 299 -9.18 -16.15 -22.66
CA GLU A 299 -9.70 -17.12 -21.69
C GLU A 299 -10.08 -16.45 -20.37
N VAL A 300 -9.29 -15.48 -19.93
CA VAL A 300 -9.58 -14.66 -18.75
C VAL A 300 -10.86 -13.85 -18.96
N ALA A 301 -11.02 -13.20 -20.12
CA ALA A 301 -12.23 -12.46 -20.47
C ALA A 301 -13.48 -13.36 -20.48
N TRP A 302 -13.35 -14.59 -20.98
CA TRP A 302 -14.43 -15.56 -20.96
C TRP A 302 -14.84 -15.94 -19.52
N ASN A 303 -13.88 -16.24 -18.64
CA ASN A 303 -14.18 -16.55 -17.23
C ASN A 303 -14.72 -15.33 -16.46
N LEU A 304 -14.37 -14.11 -16.87
CA LEU A 304 -14.95 -12.86 -16.34
C LEU A 304 -16.41 -12.62 -16.77
N GLY A 305 -17.00 -13.51 -17.58
CA GLY A 305 -18.38 -13.39 -18.05
C GLY A 305 -18.55 -12.50 -19.28
N LEU A 306 -17.45 -12.18 -19.99
CA LEU A 306 -17.50 -11.52 -21.28
C LEU A 306 -17.63 -12.56 -22.41
N ASP A 307 -18.39 -12.21 -23.44
CA ASP A 307 -18.58 -13.02 -24.63
C ASP A 307 -17.92 -12.37 -25.85
N LYS A 308 -17.32 -13.19 -26.72
CA LYS A 308 -16.72 -12.71 -27.97
C LYS A 308 -17.82 -12.20 -28.91
N ALA A 309 -17.68 -10.98 -29.40
CA ALA A 309 -18.66 -10.34 -30.26
C ALA A 309 -18.61 -10.93 -31.69
N GLU A 310 -19.79 -11.07 -32.31
CA GLU A 310 -19.94 -11.57 -33.70
C GLU A 310 -19.28 -10.65 -34.76
N LYS A 311 -19.03 -9.37 -34.44
CA LYS A 311 -18.39 -8.40 -35.33
C LYS A 311 -17.12 -7.81 -34.70
N GLY A 312 -15.99 -8.04 -35.39
CA GLY A 312 -14.64 -7.60 -35.01
C GLY A 312 -13.90 -8.69 -34.25
N GLU A 313 -12.85 -9.25 -34.85
CA GLU A 313 -12.15 -10.48 -34.43
C GLU A 313 -11.64 -10.49 -32.98
N ASN A 314 -11.55 -9.30 -32.36
CA ASN A 314 -10.89 -9.06 -31.09
C ASN A 314 -11.76 -8.36 -30.04
N ARG A 315 -13.10 -8.32 -30.21
CA ARG A 315 -14.01 -7.62 -29.29
C ARG A 315 -14.75 -8.59 -28.36
N TRP A 316 -14.78 -8.27 -27.08
CA TRP A 316 -15.45 -8.99 -26.00
C TRP A 316 -16.47 -8.06 -25.33
N LYS A 317 -17.68 -8.56 -25.04
CA LYS A 317 -18.77 -7.77 -24.48
C LYS A 317 -19.50 -8.56 -23.40
N GLY A 318 -19.89 -7.87 -22.33
CA GLY A 318 -20.60 -8.45 -21.19
C GLY A 318 -20.59 -7.43 -20.05
N LEU A 319 -21.52 -7.55 -19.10
CA LEU A 319 -21.56 -6.69 -17.90
C LEU A 319 -21.58 -5.17 -18.19
N GLY A 320 -22.11 -4.76 -19.35
CA GLY A 320 -22.10 -3.35 -19.76
C GLY A 320 -20.73 -2.84 -20.24
N GLN A 321 -19.69 -3.68 -20.30
CA GLN A 321 -18.36 -3.35 -20.78
C GLN A 321 -18.14 -3.85 -22.22
N ALA A 322 -17.18 -3.24 -22.92
CA ALA A 322 -16.75 -3.67 -24.25
C ALA A 322 -15.22 -3.63 -24.32
N ILE A 323 -14.58 -4.79 -24.24
CA ILE A 323 -13.13 -4.94 -24.16
C ILE A 323 -12.59 -5.41 -25.51
N GLY A 324 -11.65 -4.67 -26.08
CA GLY A 324 -10.83 -5.10 -27.22
C GLY A 324 -9.58 -5.81 -26.73
N ILE A 325 -9.32 -7.04 -27.15
CA ILE A 325 -8.15 -7.84 -26.74
C ILE A 325 -7.23 -8.04 -27.95
N ASN A 326 -5.95 -7.68 -27.82
CA ASN A 326 -4.95 -7.89 -28.86
C ASN A 326 -3.67 -8.45 -28.24
N GLY A 327 -3.48 -9.77 -28.36
CA GLY A 327 -2.40 -10.49 -27.71
C GLY A 327 -2.47 -10.36 -26.19
N SER A 328 -1.42 -9.79 -25.58
CA SER A 328 -1.30 -9.59 -24.13
C SER A 328 -1.82 -8.23 -23.65
N LYS A 329 -2.44 -7.42 -24.52
CA LYS A 329 -3.01 -6.11 -24.17
C LYS A 329 -4.51 -6.10 -24.37
N TRP A 330 -5.20 -5.31 -23.56
CA TRP A 330 -6.63 -5.07 -23.68
C TRP A 330 -6.96 -3.59 -23.56
N TYR A 331 -8.10 -3.19 -24.11
CA TYR A 331 -8.59 -1.82 -24.08
C TYR A 331 -10.10 -1.77 -23.92
N ASP A 332 -10.59 -1.01 -22.96
CA ASP A 332 -12.00 -0.70 -22.79
C ASP A 332 -12.43 0.34 -23.83
N LEU A 333 -13.27 -0.11 -24.76
CA LEU A 333 -13.77 0.68 -25.89
C LEU A 333 -14.81 1.73 -25.48
N LYS A 334 -15.33 1.68 -24.24
CA LYS A 334 -16.25 2.68 -23.69
C LYS A 334 -15.53 3.71 -22.82
N GLU A 335 -14.62 3.26 -21.95
CA GLU A 335 -13.96 4.15 -20.98
C GLU A 335 -12.63 4.75 -21.48
N GLY A 336 -12.05 4.23 -22.56
CA GLY A 336 -10.74 4.70 -23.05
C GLY A 336 -9.58 4.31 -22.13
N LYS A 337 -9.76 3.28 -21.29
CA LYS A 337 -8.72 2.72 -20.42
C LYS A 337 -8.16 1.46 -21.04
N GLY A 338 -6.88 1.18 -20.82
CA GLY A 338 -6.26 -0.06 -21.28
C GLY A 338 -5.21 -0.55 -20.30
N GLY A 339 -4.97 -1.86 -20.34
CA GLY A 339 -4.03 -2.55 -19.47
C GLY A 339 -3.31 -3.69 -20.19
N GLY A 340 -2.37 -4.33 -19.51
CA GLY A 340 -1.54 -5.38 -20.09
C GLY A 340 -1.40 -6.58 -19.16
N GLY A 341 -2.05 -7.68 -19.52
CA GLY A 341 -2.02 -8.93 -18.74
C GLY A 341 -3.35 -9.26 -18.06
N ALA A 342 -3.42 -10.50 -17.57
CA ALA A 342 -4.62 -11.09 -16.98
C ALA A 342 -5.05 -10.38 -15.70
N ILE A 343 -4.09 -10.01 -14.84
CA ILE A 343 -4.38 -9.33 -13.56
C ILE A 343 -5.04 -7.99 -13.81
N ASP A 344 -4.45 -7.15 -14.67
CA ASP A 344 -5.01 -5.83 -15.01
C ASP A 344 -6.43 -5.95 -15.57
N LEU A 345 -6.69 -6.98 -16.38
CA LEU A 345 -8.01 -7.23 -16.95
C LEU A 345 -9.03 -7.58 -15.85
N VAL A 346 -8.67 -8.47 -14.92
CA VAL A 346 -9.53 -8.85 -13.78
C VAL A 346 -9.78 -7.66 -12.87
N MET A 347 -8.73 -6.89 -12.55
CA MET A 347 -8.84 -5.65 -11.78
C MET A 347 -9.83 -4.68 -12.41
N HIS A 348 -9.77 -4.50 -13.73
CA HIS A 348 -10.65 -3.58 -14.45
C HIS A 348 -12.10 -4.07 -14.53
N VAL A 349 -12.32 -5.33 -14.94
CA VAL A 349 -13.68 -5.85 -15.17
C VAL A 349 -14.44 -6.03 -13.85
N ASN A 350 -13.79 -6.57 -12.82
CA ASN A 350 -14.41 -6.85 -11.53
C ASN A 350 -14.21 -5.73 -10.49
N ASN A 351 -13.47 -4.66 -10.82
CA ASN A 351 -13.07 -3.61 -9.89
C ASN A 351 -12.30 -4.14 -8.65
N PHE A 352 -11.51 -5.20 -8.85
CA PHE A 352 -10.73 -5.84 -7.80
C PHE A 352 -9.40 -5.14 -7.54
N ASN A 353 -8.90 -5.27 -6.30
CA ASN A 353 -7.52 -4.95 -5.99
C ASN A 353 -6.58 -6.05 -6.52
N PHE A 354 -5.27 -5.79 -6.46
CA PHE A 354 -4.26 -6.73 -6.95
C PHE A 354 -4.35 -8.12 -6.29
N ARG A 355 -4.49 -8.19 -4.96
CA ARG A 355 -4.53 -9.46 -4.22
C ARG A 355 -5.79 -10.26 -4.56
N SER A 356 -6.95 -9.61 -4.57
CA SER A 356 -8.22 -10.25 -4.94
C SER A 356 -8.19 -10.73 -6.39
N SER A 357 -7.51 -10.03 -7.30
CA SER A 357 -7.37 -10.45 -8.70
C SER A 357 -6.47 -11.67 -8.85
N VAL A 358 -5.39 -11.75 -8.07
CA VAL A 358 -4.51 -12.95 -8.03
C VAL A 358 -5.26 -14.14 -7.43
N ALA A 359 -5.99 -13.94 -6.33
CA ALA A 359 -6.81 -15.00 -5.71
C ALA A 359 -7.89 -15.51 -6.67
N TRP A 360 -8.57 -14.61 -7.38
CA TRP A 360 -9.57 -14.97 -8.39
C TRP A 360 -8.97 -15.76 -9.55
N LEU A 361 -7.82 -15.32 -10.10
CA LEU A 361 -7.13 -16.06 -11.15
C LEU A 361 -6.73 -17.47 -10.70
N TYR A 362 -6.31 -17.61 -9.44
CA TYR A 362 -5.96 -18.90 -8.86
C TYR A 362 -7.18 -19.82 -8.72
N ASP A 363 -8.30 -19.31 -8.21
CA ASP A 363 -9.55 -20.06 -8.09
C ASP A 363 -10.07 -20.54 -9.47
N GLN A 364 -10.00 -19.69 -10.51
CA GLN A 364 -10.58 -20.00 -11.81
C GLN A 364 -9.72 -20.92 -12.70
N PHE A 365 -8.39 -20.86 -12.56
CA PHE A 365 -7.46 -21.58 -13.43
C PHE A 365 -6.69 -22.70 -12.71
N GLY A 366 -6.80 -22.78 -11.39
CA GLY A 366 -6.11 -23.77 -10.57
C GLY A 366 -4.59 -23.64 -10.58
N GLU A 367 -3.91 -24.55 -9.88
CA GLU A 367 -2.45 -24.59 -9.77
C GLU A 367 -1.81 -24.81 -11.15
N GLU A 368 -2.32 -25.74 -11.97
CA GLU A 368 -1.77 -26.04 -13.31
C GLU A 368 -1.89 -24.90 -14.33
N GLY A 369 -2.99 -24.12 -14.28
CA GLY A 369 -3.19 -22.98 -15.19
C GLY A 369 -2.27 -21.82 -14.88
N ILE A 370 -1.95 -21.61 -13.60
CA ILE A 370 -0.93 -20.64 -13.16
C ILE A 370 0.49 -21.19 -13.37
N LEU A 371 0.71 -22.50 -13.19
CA LEU A 371 2.00 -23.18 -13.45
C LEU A 371 2.40 -23.15 -14.94
N ARG A 372 1.44 -23.18 -15.89
CA ARG A 372 1.74 -22.95 -17.32
C ARG A 372 2.27 -21.55 -17.61
N ALA A 373 1.91 -20.57 -16.78
CA ALA A 373 2.33 -19.18 -16.94
C ALA A 373 3.66 -18.87 -16.24
N THR A 374 4.35 -19.80 -15.56
CA THR A 374 5.64 -19.47 -14.90
C THR A 374 6.53 -20.66 -14.48
N LYS A 375 7.83 -20.60 -14.81
CA LYS A 375 8.90 -21.48 -14.27
C LYS A 375 9.19 -21.17 -12.76
N PRO A 376 9.88 -22.08 -12.02
CA PRO A 376 9.54 -22.54 -10.66
C PRO A 376 9.98 -21.61 -9.50
N LEU A 377 9.39 -20.43 -9.37
CA LEU A 377 9.66 -19.51 -8.25
C LEU A 377 8.40 -18.97 -7.54
N ILE A 378 7.20 -19.48 -7.85
CA ILE A 378 5.92 -18.92 -7.39
C ILE A 378 5.40 -19.51 -6.05
N ASP A 379 5.94 -20.61 -5.56
CA ASP A 379 5.23 -21.50 -4.62
C ASP A 379 4.93 -21.00 -3.20
N LYS A 380 5.66 -20.01 -2.66
CA LYS A 380 5.48 -19.68 -1.21
C LYS A 380 4.55 -18.50 -0.94
N GLN A 381 4.47 -17.52 -1.83
CA GLN A 381 3.84 -16.24 -1.53
C GLN A 381 2.49 -16.04 -2.26
N VAL A 382 2.30 -16.61 -3.45
CA VAL A 382 0.96 -16.69 -4.07
C VAL A 382 0.07 -17.62 -3.24
N THR A 383 0.58 -18.76 -2.81
CA THR A 383 -0.09 -19.67 -1.86
C THR A 383 -0.44 -18.96 -0.55
N LYS A 384 0.40 -18.02 -0.09
CA LYS A 384 0.11 -17.22 1.09
C LYS A 384 -1.03 -16.22 0.85
N ILE A 385 -1.02 -15.50 -0.28
CA ILE A 385 -2.11 -14.58 -0.66
C ILE A 385 -3.43 -15.35 -0.79
N VAL A 386 -3.44 -16.47 -1.51
CA VAL A 386 -4.67 -17.27 -1.70
C VAL A 386 -5.18 -17.82 -0.37
N LYS A 387 -4.29 -18.14 0.58
CA LYS A 387 -4.68 -18.56 1.94
C LYS A 387 -5.19 -17.41 2.82
N GLU A 388 -4.66 -16.21 2.65
CA GLU A 388 -4.97 -15.06 3.51
C GLU A 388 -6.11 -14.18 2.97
N GLU A 389 -6.32 -14.16 1.65
CA GLU A 389 -7.34 -13.35 0.98
C GLU A 389 -8.57 -14.23 0.67
N PRO A 390 -9.79 -13.87 1.13
CA PRO A 390 -10.98 -14.63 0.83
C PRO A 390 -11.29 -14.58 -0.68
N THR A 391 -11.46 -15.75 -1.31
CA THR A 391 -11.85 -15.83 -2.71
C THR A 391 -13.21 -15.15 -2.91
N PRO A 392 -13.35 -14.25 -3.90
CA PRO A 392 -14.63 -13.63 -4.20
C PRO A 392 -15.67 -14.68 -4.57
N THR A 393 -16.72 -14.84 -3.76
CA THR A 393 -17.81 -15.77 -4.02
C THR A 393 -18.84 -15.16 -4.96
N PHE A 394 -19.50 -15.99 -5.77
CA PHE A 394 -20.63 -15.55 -6.60
C PHE A 394 -21.80 -15.12 -5.71
N GLU A 395 -22.34 -13.94 -5.98
CA GLU A 395 -23.57 -13.45 -5.39
C GLU A 395 -24.62 -13.29 -6.49
N PRO A 396 -25.79 -13.96 -6.39
CA PRO A 396 -26.84 -13.85 -7.39
C PRO A 396 -27.43 -12.44 -7.41
N PRO A 397 -27.83 -11.90 -8.58
CA PRO A 397 -28.56 -10.64 -8.64
C PRO A 397 -29.81 -10.67 -7.76
N THR A 398 -30.08 -9.59 -7.04
CA THR A 398 -31.23 -9.50 -6.13
C THR A 398 -32.55 -9.56 -6.91
N PRO A 399 -33.49 -10.46 -6.55
CA PRO A 399 -34.81 -10.49 -7.15
C PRO A 399 -35.62 -9.20 -6.89
N ASP A 400 -36.30 -8.70 -7.91
CA ASP A 400 -37.23 -7.57 -7.87
C ASP A 400 -38.58 -7.98 -8.49
N GLU A 401 -39.52 -8.38 -7.63
CA GLU A 401 -40.87 -8.80 -8.03
C GLU A 401 -41.68 -7.67 -8.68
N SER A 402 -41.34 -6.40 -8.44
CA SER A 402 -42.03 -5.27 -9.08
C SER A 402 -41.82 -5.24 -10.61
N LYS A 403 -40.73 -5.87 -11.08
CA LYS A 403 -40.34 -5.96 -12.50
C LYS A 403 -40.77 -7.26 -13.17
N TRP A 404 -41.27 -8.22 -12.40
CA TRP A 404 -41.55 -9.56 -12.92
C TRP A 404 -42.62 -9.57 -14.00
N LEU A 405 -43.68 -8.78 -13.86
CA LEU A 405 -44.76 -8.74 -14.86
C LEU A 405 -44.24 -8.32 -16.25
N ASP A 406 -43.36 -7.33 -16.31
CA ASP A 406 -42.75 -6.86 -17.55
C ASP A 406 -41.83 -7.91 -18.17
N VAL A 407 -41.01 -8.57 -17.34
CA VAL A 407 -40.15 -9.67 -17.78
C VAL A 407 -40.96 -10.86 -18.30
N GLN A 408 -42.02 -11.25 -17.59
CA GLN A 408 -42.93 -12.31 -18.03
C GLN A 408 -43.59 -11.94 -19.36
N ASN A 409 -44.07 -10.70 -19.51
CA ASN A 409 -44.65 -10.21 -20.76
C ASN A 409 -43.64 -10.26 -21.91
N TYR A 410 -42.39 -9.88 -21.68
CA TYR A 410 -41.32 -10.02 -22.67
C TYR A 410 -41.12 -11.47 -23.12
N LEU A 411 -41.00 -12.41 -22.17
CA LEU A 411 -40.75 -13.82 -22.47
C LEU A 411 -41.94 -14.47 -23.20
N VAL A 412 -43.17 -14.13 -22.81
CA VAL A 412 -44.37 -14.71 -23.42
C VAL A 412 -44.70 -14.06 -24.76
N GLN A 413 -44.77 -12.73 -24.80
CA GLN A 413 -45.29 -12.00 -25.97
C GLN A 413 -44.22 -11.82 -27.05
N LYS A 414 -42.99 -11.48 -26.66
CA LYS A 414 -41.89 -11.19 -27.61
C LYS A 414 -41.07 -12.43 -27.95
N ARG A 415 -40.87 -13.35 -27.00
CA ARG A 415 -40.12 -14.60 -27.22
C ARG A 415 -41.00 -15.82 -27.51
N GLY A 416 -42.32 -15.70 -27.45
CA GLY A 416 -43.25 -16.77 -27.80
C GLY A 416 -43.27 -17.96 -26.83
N LEU A 417 -42.68 -17.80 -25.64
CA LEU A 417 -42.60 -18.86 -24.63
C LEU A 417 -43.96 -19.02 -23.94
N THR A 418 -44.27 -20.25 -23.50
CA THR A 418 -45.57 -20.51 -22.87
C THR A 418 -45.62 -19.93 -21.46
N LYS A 419 -46.72 -19.24 -21.11
CA LYS A 419 -46.91 -18.66 -19.78
C LYS A 419 -46.81 -19.70 -18.66
N VAL A 420 -47.31 -20.92 -18.92
CA VAL A 420 -47.27 -22.03 -17.98
C VAL A 420 -45.83 -22.44 -17.64
N LEU A 421 -44.96 -22.59 -18.65
CA LEU A 421 -43.55 -22.94 -18.43
C LEU A 421 -42.82 -21.83 -17.67
N ILE A 422 -43.03 -20.57 -18.06
CA ILE A 422 -42.39 -19.42 -17.41
C ILE A 422 -42.82 -19.30 -15.95
N ALA A 423 -44.10 -19.48 -15.65
CA ALA A 423 -44.61 -19.46 -14.27
C ALA A 423 -44.03 -20.62 -13.43
N ALA A 424 -43.93 -21.83 -14.00
CA ALA A 424 -43.35 -22.97 -13.30
C ALA A 424 -41.86 -22.79 -12.96
N LEU A 425 -41.10 -22.14 -13.84
CA LEU A 425 -39.68 -21.84 -13.61
C LEU A 425 -39.49 -20.72 -12.58
N HIS A 426 -40.36 -19.71 -12.59
CA HIS A 426 -40.35 -18.63 -11.60
C HIS A 426 -40.73 -19.10 -10.20
N GLN A 427 -41.73 -19.96 -10.08
CA GLN A 427 -42.10 -20.57 -8.80
C GLN A 427 -40.94 -21.39 -8.18
N LYS A 428 -40.04 -21.91 -9.00
CA LYS A 428 -38.84 -22.64 -8.57
C LYS A 428 -37.63 -21.74 -8.32
N GLU A 429 -37.78 -20.42 -8.49
CA GLU A 429 -36.70 -19.43 -8.43
C GLU A 429 -35.58 -19.68 -9.46
N TRP A 430 -35.89 -20.44 -10.53
CA TRP A 430 -34.93 -20.71 -11.61
C TRP A 430 -34.87 -19.56 -12.62
N LEU A 431 -35.87 -18.68 -12.56
CA LEU A 431 -36.11 -17.57 -13.46
C LEU A 431 -36.74 -16.44 -12.66
N TYR A 432 -36.15 -15.25 -12.64
CA TYR A 432 -36.73 -14.09 -11.95
C TYR A 432 -36.30 -12.77 -12.61
N ALA A 433 -36.80 -11.64 -12.11
CA ALA A 433 -36.42 -10.29 -12.57
C ALA A 433 -35.45 -9.64 -11.57
N ASP A 434 -34.44 -8.89 -12.04
CA ASP A 434 -33.60 -8.05 -11.18
C ASP A 434 -34.03 -6.56 -11.22
N GLU A 435 -33.36 -5.72 -10.41
CA GLU A 435 -33.61 -4.27 -10.33
C GLU A 435 -33.47 -3.54 -11.69
N GLN A 436 -32.67 -4.10 -12.61
CA GLN A 436 -32.43 -3.53 -13.94
C GLN A 436 -33.46 -4.02 -14.97
N GLN A 437 -34.45 -4.81 -14.55
CA GLN A 437 -35.44 -5.46 -15.41
C GLN A 437 -34.79 -6.43 -16.41
N ASN A 438 -33.72 -7.11 -16.01
CA ASN A 438 -33.20 -8.26 -16.72
C ASN A 438 -33.99 -9.51 -16.31
N THR A 439 -34.13 -10.44 -17.25
CA THR A 439 -34.44 -11.83 -16.92
C THR A 439 -33.19 -12.48 -16.39
N VAL A 440 -33.23 -12.93 -15.14
CA VAL A 440 -32.17 -13.69 -14.49
C VAL A 440 -32.48 -15.18 -14.60
N PHE A 441 -31.59 -15.91 -15.27
CA PHE A 441 -31.64 -17.36 -15.41
C PHE A 441 -30.62 -17.97 -14.45
N ALA A 442 -31.11 -18.52 -13.35
CA ALA A 442 -30.28 -19.05 -12.28
C ALA A 442 -29.51 -20.31 -12.74
N MET A 443 -28.19 -20.30 -12.61
CA MET A 443 -27.32 -21.43 -12.95
C MET A 443 -27.00 -22.24 -11.69
N ARG A 444 -27.20 -23.54 -11.77
CA ARG A 444 -27.10 -24.48 -10.65
C ARG A 444 -26.13 -25.60 -10.99
N GLU A 445 -25.60 -26.24 -9.95
CA GLU A 445 -24.91 -27.51 -10.11
C GLU A 445 -25.85 -28.57 -10.73
N LEU A 446 -25.25 -29.55 -11.40
CA LEU A 446 -25.98 -30.65 -11.99
C LEU A 446 -26.52 -31.58 -10.90
N PRO A 447 -27.66 -32.26 -11.16
CA PRO A 447 -28.21 -33.18 -10.18
C PRO A 447 -27.28 -34.39 -10.01
N VAL A 448 -27.14 -34.87 -8.77
CA VAL A 448 -26.33 -36.05 -8.44
C VAL A 448 -27.18 -37.31 -8.60
N LYS A 449 -26.62 -38.34 -9.25
CA LYS A 449 -27.27 -39.64 -9.42
C LYS A 449 -27.09 -40.47 -8.15
N GLU A 450 -28.19 -40.78 -7.46
CA GLU A 450 -28.22 -41.75 -6.36
C GLU A 450 -29.07 -42.95 -6.78
N GLY A 451 -28.42 -44.05 -7.18
CA GLY A 451 -29.11 -45.23 -7.73
C GLY A 451 -29.75 -44.93 -9.09
N THR A 452 -31.06 -45.15 -9.23
CA THR A 452 -31.84 -44.87 -10.45
C THR A 452 -32.51 -43.50 -10.44
N GLN A 453 -32.29 -42.68 -9.41
CA GLN A 453 -32.92 -41.37 -9.25
C GLN A 453 -31.89 -40.25 -9.24
N TYR A 454 -32.28 -39.10 -9.78
CA TYR A 454 -31.54 -37.86 -9.66
C TYR A 454 -32.09 -37.06 -8.48
N LYS A 455 -31.26 -36.80 -7.46
CA LYS A 455 -31.58 -35.78 -6.45
C LYS A 455 -31.18 -34.42 -6.99
N ASN A 456 -32.03 -33.42 -6.75
CA ASN A 456 -31.67 -32.04 -7.02
C ASN A 456 -30.42 -31.72 -6.20
N ALA A 457 -29.40 -31.14 -6.85
CA ALA A 457 -28.28 -30.55 -6.13
C ALA A 457 -28.84 -29.56 -5.09
N GLU A 458 -28.18 -29.47 -3.92
CA GLU A 458 -28.46 -28.41 -2.96
C GLU A 458 -28.50 -27.06 -3.69
N THR A 459 -29.38 -26.18 -3.25
CA THR A 459 -29.86 -24.95 -3.91
C THR A 459 -28.78 -23.87 -4.16
N THR A 460 -27.50 -24.25 -4.17
CA THR A 460 -26.35 -23.38 -4.34
C THR A 460 -26.27 -22.90 -5.78
N LEU A 461 -26.55 -21.62 -5.98
CA LEU A 461 -26.36 -20.95 -7.25
C LEU A 461 -24.86 -20.77 -7.52
N LYS A 462 -24.43 -21.14 -8.71
CA LYS A 462 -23.03 -21.01 -9.15
C LYS A 462 -22.83 -19.89 -10.17
N GLY A 463 -23.92 -19.35 -10.69
CA GLY A 463 -23.90 -18.26 -11.65
C GLY A 463 -25.31 -17.81 -12.01
N ALA A 464 -25.38 -16.79 -12.86
CA ALA A 464 -26.63 -16.41 -13.49
C ALA A 464 -26.39 -15.89 -14.91
N PHE A 465 -27.26 -16.26 -15.83
CA PHE A 465 -27.31 -15.65 -17.16
C PHE A 465 -28.36 -14.55 -17.18
N LEU A 466 -28.03 -13.40 -17.75
CA LEU A 466 -28.85 -12.20 -17.76
C LEU A 466 -29.32 -11.89 -19.18
N ARG A 467 -30.60 -11.52 -19.32
CA ARG A 467 -31.16 -10.98 -20.56
C ARG A 467 -31.90 -9.68 -20.31
N GLY A 468 -31.47 -8.60 -20.91
CA GLY A 468 -32.16 -7.31 -20.82
C GLY A 468 -33.53 -7.35 -21.51
N THR A 469 -34.57 -6.91 -20.78
CA THR A 469 -35.95 -6.87 -21.31
C THR A 469 -36.51 -5.47 -21.48
N ARG A 470 -35.86 -4.46 -20.90
CA ARG A 470 -36.32 -3.07 -20.94
C ARG A 470 -36.07 -2.41 -22.29
N GLY A 471 -37.12 -1.92 -22.94
CA GLY A 471 -37.05 -1.18 -24.21
C GLY A 471 -37.16 -2.06 -25.47
N GLU A 472 -37.50 -1.46 -26.61
CA GLU A 472 -37.84 -2.20 -27.84
C GLU A 472 -36.61 -2.89 -28.50
N ASN A 473 -35.43 -2.28 -28.41
CA ASN A 473 -34.21 -2.74 -29.08
C ASN A 473 -33.11 -3.23 -28.13
N ASN A 474 -33.49 -3.74 -26.94
CA ASN A 474 -32.52 -4.21 -25.97
C ASN A 474 -31.85 -5.53 -26.39
N SER A 475 -30.56 -5.44 -26.71
CA SER A 475 -29.70 -6.56 -27.08
C SER A 475 -28.83 -7.07 -25.93
N PHE A 476 -28.93 -6.49 -24.73
CA PHE A 476 -28.12 -6.90 -23.59
C PHE A 476 -28.36 -8.37 -23.23
N MET A 477 -27.27 -9.11 -23.17
CA MET A 477 -27.19 -10.47 -22.64
C MET A 477 -25.77 -10.74 -22.17
N GLY A 478 -25.61 -11.64 -21.22
CA GLY A 478 -24.31 -12.04 -20.68
C GLY A 478 -24.46 -12.71 -19.32
N TYR A 479 -23.35 -12.98 -18.65
CA TYR A 479 -23.35 -13.57 -17.32
C TYR A 479 -23.30 -12.51 -16.23
N ALA A 480 -23.84 -12.82 -15.06
CA ALA A 480 -23.64 -12.04 -13.85
C ALA A 480 -22.17 -12.16 -13.38
N LEU A 481 -21.69 -11.14 -12.66
CA LEU A 481 -20.33 -11.07 -12.16
C LEU A 481 -19.97 -12.33 -11.36
N ASN A 482 -18.76 -12.87 -11.53
CA ASN A 482 -18.26 -14.07 -10.84
C ASN A 482 -19.06 -15.37 -11.09
N SER A 483 -19.86 -15.45 -12.16
CA SER A 483 -20.54 -16.69 -12.53
C SER A 483 -19.55 -17.80 -12.92
N ARG A 484 -19.64 -18.96 -12.27
CA ARG A 484 -18.79 -20.14 -12.52
C ARG A 484 -19.34 -20.99 -13.67
N ARG A 485 -18.97 -20.63 -14.91
CA ARG A 485 -19.46 -21.25 -16.16
C ARG A 485 -19.10 -22.74 -16.33
N LYS A 486 -18.16 -23.28 -15.56
CA LYS A 486 -17.75 -24.70 -15.59
C LYS A 486 -18.34 -25.54 -14.44
N GLU A 487 -18.98 -24.90 -13.47
CA GLU A 487 -19.55 -25.56 -12.28
C GLU A 487 -21.07 -25.41 -12.19
N GLY A 488 -21.65 -24.46 -12.93
CA GLY A 488 -23.09 -24.22 -12.95
C GLY A 488 -23.65 -24.05 -14.35
N TRP A 489 -24.88 -24.54 -14.54
CA TRP A 489 -25.61 -24.41 -15.80
C TRP A 489 -27.06 -24.03 -15.56
N PHE A 490 -27.64 -23.31 -16.51
CA PHE A 490 -29.09 -23.20 -16.57
C PHE A 490 -29.64 -24.43 -17.28
N TYR A 491 -30.44 -25.22 -16.57
CA TYR A 491 -31.13 -26.38 -17.13
C TYR A 491 -32.51 -26.57 -16.51
N PHE A 492 -33.38 -27.27 -17.23
CA PHE A 492 -34.66 -27.74 -16.70
C PHE A 492 -35.07 -29.07 -17.37
N PRO A 493 -35.63 -30.01 -16.60
CA PRO A 493 -36.16 -31.25 -17.15
C PRO A 493 -37.62 -31.08 -17.60
N LEU A 494 -38.02 -31.83 -18.62
CA LEU A 494 -39.37 -31.91 -19.18
C LEU A 494 -39.66 -33.37 -19.57
N GLY A 495 -40.92 -33.81 -19.44
CA GLY A 495 -41.29 -35.20 -19.71
C GLY A 495 -41.02 -36.14 -18.53
N GLY A 496 -41.49 -37.38 -18.64
CA GLY A 496 -41.40 -38.40 -17.59
C GLY A 496 -42.07 -38.00 -16.27
N LYS A 497 -41.83 -38.80 -15.22
CA LYS A 497 -42.23 -38.52 -13.83
C LYS A 497 -41.12 -37.74 -13.09
N PRO A 498 -41.46 -37.00 -12.03
CA PRO A 498 -40.46 -36.38 -11.16
C PRO A 498 -39.47 -37.42 -10.62
N GLY A 499 -38.16 -37.18 -10.80
CA GLY A 499 -37.09 -38.06 -10.32
C GLY A 499 -36.62 -39.14 -11.31
N ASP A 500 -37.30 -39.31 -12.45
CA ASP A 500 -36.89 -40.25 -13.50
C ASP A 500 -35.47 -39.95 -14.02
N GLU A 501 -34.78 -41.01 -14.44
CA GLU A 501 -33.46 -40.92 -15.06
C GLU A 501 -33.53 -40.08 -16.35
N ILE A 502 -32.57 -39.17 -16.52
CA ILE A 502 -32.46 -38.33 -17.71
C ILE A 502 -32.02 -39.20 -18.89
N GLN A 503 -32.95 -39.47 -19.79
CA GLN A 503 -32.70 -40.29 -20.99
C GLN A 503 -32.13 -39.48 -22.15
N LYS A 504 -32.38 -38.17 -22.15
CA LYS A 504 -32.01 -37.28 -23.25
C LYS A 504 -31.60 -35.91 -22.74
N VAL A 505 -30.52 -35.35 -23.28
CA VAL A 505 -30.12 -33.95 -23.07
C VAL A 505 -30.14 -33.19 -24.39
N VAL A 506 -30.75 -32.01 -24.39
CA VAL A 506 -30.73 -31.05 -25.51
C VAL A 506 -29.89 -29.85 -25.09
N LEU A 507 -28.75 -29.67 -25.78
CA LEU A 507 -27.79 -28.59 -25.55
C LEU A 507 -28.08 -27.43 -26.49
N CYS A 508 -28.22 -26.23 -25.94
CA CYS A 508 -28.51 -25.00 -26.70
C CYS A 508 -27.56 -23.85 -26.31
N LYS A 509 -27.41 -22.82 -27.17
CA LYS A 509 -26.48 -21.69 -26.91
C LYS A 509 -26.84 -20.83 -25.70
N SER A 510 -28.11 -20.77 -25.30
CA SER A 510 -28.59 -19.87 -24.24
C SER A 510 -29.90 -20.38 -23.61
N PRO A 511 -30.29 -19.84 -22.44
CA PRO A 511 -31.54 -20.22 -21.78
C PRO A 511 -32.80 -20.03 -22.64
N ILE A 512 -32.88 -18.95 -23.43
CA ILE A 512 -34.04 -18.69 -24.30
C ILE A 512 -34.12 -19.73 -25.42
N GLU A 513 -32.98 -20.15 -25.97
CA GLU A 513 -32.95 -21.22 -26.98
C GLU A 513 -33.36 -22.56 -26.39
N ALA A 514 -32.89 -22.89 -25.18
CA ALA A 514 -33.28 -24.12 -24.47
C ALA A 514 -34.81 -24.17 -24.23
N LEU A 515 -35.39 -23.05 -23.78
CA LEU A 515 -36.85 -22.90 -23.60
C LEU A 515 -37.61 -22.97 -24.95
N SER A 516 -37.03 -22.43 -26.01
CA SER A 516 -37.64 -22.42 -27.34
C SER A 516 -37.63 -23.81 -27.96
N ALA A 517 -36.51 -24.53 -27.90
CA ALA A 517 -36.38 -25.93 -28.33
C ALA A 517 -37.35 -26.85 -27.56
N ALA A 518 -37.49 -26.64 -26.25
CA ALA A 518 -38.49 -27.35 -25.43
C ALA A 518 -39.93 -27.08 -25.90
N SER A 519 -40.25 -25.81 -26.17
CA SER A 519 -41.57 -25.42 -26.64
C SER A 519 -41.90 -26.01 -28.01
N ILE A 520 -40.93 -26.04 -28.94
CA ILE A 520 -41.09 -26.68 -30.26
C ILE A 520 -41.30 -28.19 -30.13
N GLY A 521 -40.53 -28.85 -29.24
CA GLY A 521 -40.67 -30.29 -28.98
C GLY A 521 -42.08 -30.68 -28.49
N LEU A 522 -42.71 -29.81 -27.70
CA LEU A 522 -44.09 -30.00 -27.23
C LEU A 522 -45.15 -29.78 -28.33
N MET A 523 -44.94 -28.83 -29.24
CA MET A 523 -45.89 -28.53 -30.31
C MET A 523 -46.11 -29.69 -31.29
N GLY A 524 -45.12 -30.57 -31.43
CA GLY A 524 -45.18 -31.70 -32.36
C GLY A 524 -45.85 -32.97 -31.82
N ARG A 525 -46.08 -33.08 -30.50
CA ARG A 525 -46.50 -34.35 -29.87
C ARG A 525 -47.87 -34.37 -29.20
N GLY A 526 -48.53 -33.22 -28.98
CA GLY A 526 -49.87 -33.16 -28.36
C GLY A 526 -49.89 -33.50 -26.86
N ASP A 527 -49.09 -34.49 -26.44
CA ASP A 527 -48.89 -34.95 -25.06
C ASP A 527 -47.46 -34.71 -24.55
N VAL A 528 -47.30 -34.74 -23.23
CA VAL A 528 -46.01 -34.65 -22.54
C VAL A 528 -45.17 -35.89 -22.88
N PRO A 529 -43.91 -35.76 -23.34
CA PRO A 529 -43.05 -36.91 -23.64
C PRO A 529 -42.93 -37.87 -22.45
N SER A 530 -43.05 -39.18 -22.70
CA SER A 530 -42.80 -40.22 -21.69
C SER A 530 -41.32 -40.26 -21.28
N GLU A 531 -40.42 -39.90 -22.17
CA GLU A 531 -38.98 -39.81 -21.92
C GLU A 531 -38.62 -38.53 -21.17
N ARG A 532 -37.84 -38.65 -20.10
CA ARG A 532 -37.30 -37.51 -19.33
C ARG A 532 -36.18 -36.84 -20.12
N THR A 533 -36.45 -35.63 -20.61
CA THR A 533 -35.51 -34.83 -21.41
C THR A 533 -35.05 -33.60 -20.63
N MET A 534 -33.76 -33.38 -20.51
CA MET A 534 -33.18 -32.17 -19.92
C MET A 534 -32.78 -31.19 -21.02
N TYR A 535 -33.24 -29.95 -20.91
CA TYR A 535 -32.82 -28.84 -21.76
C TYR A 535 -31.80 -28.01 -21.01
N MET A 536 -30.62 -27.79 -21.60
CA MET A 536 -29.49 -27.16 -20.94
C MET A 536 -28.85 -26.09 -21.84
N ALA A 537 -28.58 -24.93 -21.23
CA ALA A 537 -27.83 -23.87 -21.88
C ALA A 537 -26.31 -24.11 -21.71
N VAL A 538 -25.63 -24.34 -22.83
CA VAL A 538 -24.18 -24.45 -22.93
C VAL A 538 -23.71 -23.60 -24.09
N ASP A 539 -23.05 -22.50 -23.77
CA ASP A 539 -22.58 -21.47 -24.71
C ASP A 539 -21.25 -21.81 -25.42
N SER A 540 -20.47 -22.73 -24.85
CA SER A 540 -19.12 -23.06 -25.29
C SER A 540 -18.81 -24.53 -25.03
N PRO A 541 -18.06 -25.24 -25.90
CA PRO A 541 -17.56 -26.57 -25.60
C PRO A 541 -16.66 -26.61 -24.35
N LYS A 542 -16.11 -25.45 -23.94
CA LYS A 542 -15.26 -25.31 -22.74
C LYS A 542 -16.04 -25.43 -21.41
N SER A 543 -17.35 -25.15 -21.42
CA SER A 543 -18.24 -25.27 -20.26
C SER A 543 -19.00 -26.59 -20.24
N LEU A 544 -18.69 -27.53 -21.14
CA LEU A 544 -19.45 -28.75 -21.30
C LEU A 544 -19.21 -29.70 -20.10
N PRO A 545 -20.28 -30.14 -19.39
CA PRO A 545 -20.13 -31.07 -18.26
C PRO A 545 -19.91 -32.51 -18.74
N LEU A 546 -18.68 -32.80 -19.18
CA LEU A 546 -18.33 -34.05 -19.86
C LEU A 546 -18.63 -35.30 -19.02
N GLU A 547 -18.33 -35.26 -17.72
CA GLU A 547 -18.55 -36.41 -16.82
C GLU A 547 -20.02 -36.78 -16.75
N PHE A 548 -20.90 -35.80 -16.52
CA PHE A 548 -22.34 -36.00 -16.50
C PHE A 548 -22.89 -36.45 -17.87
N LEU A 549 -22.47 -35.80 -18.96
CA LEU A 549 -23.02 -36.06 -20.28
C LEU A 549 -22.61 -37.42 -20.86
N ARG A 550 -21.46 -37.97 -20.48
CA ARG A 550 -21.04 -39.32 -20.91
C ARG A 550 -22.00 -40.41 -20.46
N GLU A 551 -22.65 -40.22 -19.32
CA GLU A 551 -23.62 -41.17 -18.74
C GLU A 551 -25.04 -41.02 -19.35
N VAL A 552 -25.29 -39.96 -20.13
CA VAL A 552 -26.61 -39.71 -20.71
C VAL A 552 -26.79 -40.51 -22.01
N PRO A 553 -27.87 -41.31 -22.15
CA PRO A 553 -28.08 -42.18 -23.32
C PRO A 553 -28.14 -41.46 -24.67
N ALA A 554 -28.78 -40.28 -24.73
CA ALA A 554 -28.94 -39.52 -25.95
C ALA A 554 -28.65 -38.03 -25.76
N ILE A 555 -27.82 -37.46 -26.64
CA ILE A 555 -27.46 -36.04 -26.60
C ILE A 555 -27.81 -35.41 -27.94
N ILE A 556 -28.46 -34.25 -27.89
CA ILE A 556 -28.77 -33.44 -29.07
C ILE A 556 -28.07 -32.09 -28.95
N ALA A 557 -27.15 -31.80 -29.87
CA ALA A 557 -26.56 -30.47 -30.02
C ALA A 557 -27.48 -29.62 -30.92
N ALA A 558 -28.32 -28.80 -30.29
CA ALA A 558 -29.32 -27.95 -30.90
C ALA A 558 -28.84 -26.49 -30.91
N TYR A 559 -27.91 -26.17 -31.81
CA TYR A 559 -27.33 -24.84 -31.97
C TYR A 559 -27.83 -24.13 -33.22
N ASP A 560 -27.59 -22.83 -33.28
CA ASP A 560 -28.00 -21.94 -34.37
C ASP A 560 -27.57 -22.42 -35.76
N ASN A 561 -28.31 -21.98 -36.76
CA ASN A 561 -28.03 -22.25 -38.16
C ASN A 561 -27.05 -21.22 -38.76
N ASP A 562 -25.96 -20.93 -38.05
CA ASP A 562 -24.86 -20.08 -38.48
C ASP A 562 -23.52 -20.84 -38.40
N ASP A 563 -22.43 -20.23 -38.87
CA ASP A 563 -21.12 -20.89 -38.89
C ASP A 563 -20.61 -21.20 -37.47
N THR A 564 -20.88 -20.29 -36.53
CA THR A 564 -20.50 -20.44 -35.12
C THR A 564 -21.23 -21.62 -34.47
N GLY A 565 -22.54 -21.70 -34.64
CA GLY A 565 -23.40 -22.77 -34.15
C GLY A 565 -23.05 -24.12 -34.76
N ARG A 566 -22.81 -24.17 -36.08
CA ARG A 566 -22.32 -25.37 -36.77
C ARG A 566 -20.99 -25.85 -36.25
N SER A 567 -20.02 -24.95 -36.11
CA SER A 567 -18.69 -25.27 -35.58
C SER A 567 -18.78 -25.81 -34.15
N ARG A 568 -19.57 -25.15 -33.30
CA ARG A 568 -19.81 -25.56 -31.91
C ARG A 568 -20.44 -26.95 -31.81
N ALA A 569 -21.47 -27.22 -32.62
CA ALA A 569 -22.12 -28.53 -32.62
C ALA A 569 -21.18 -29.66 -33.07
N ARG A 570 -20.30 -29.40 -34.05
CA ARG A 570 -19.24 -30.35 -34.45
C ARG A 570 -18.23 -30.59 -33.33
N ALA A 571 -17.73 -29.54 -32.69
CA ALA A 571 -16.79 -29.66 -31.58
C ALA A 571 -17.38 -30.47 -30.40
N ILE A 572 -18.66 -30.27 -30.08
CA ILE A 572 -19.35 -31.07 -29.06
C ILE A 572 -19.47 -32.54 -29.49
N LYS A 573 -19.79 -32.80 -30.76
CA LYS A 573 -19.87 -34.17 -31.29
C LYS A 573 -18.51 -34.88 -31.28
N GLU A 574 -17.41 -34.16 -31.50
CA GLU A 574 -16.05 -34.70 -31.36
C GLU A 574 -15.74 -35.08 -29.91
N LEU A 575 -16.16 -34.27 -28.94
CA LEU A 575 -15.97 -34.55 -27.50
C LEU A 575 -16.91 -35.64 -26.97
N LEU A 576 -18.13 -35.73 -27.52
CA LEU A 576 -19.19 -36.66 -27.12
C LEU A 576 -19.78 -37.33 -28.37
N PRO A 577 -19.20 -38.45 -28.84
CA PRO A 577 -19.57 -39.10 -30.10
C PRO A 577 -21.04 -39.55 -30.21
N GLN A 578 -21.73 -39.80 -29.09
CA GLN A 578 -23.16 -40.12 -29.02
C GLN A 578 -24.09 -38.93 -29.37
N THR A 579 -23.52 -37.75 -29.61
CA THR A 579 -24.27 -36.53 -29.90
C THR A 579 -24.82 -36.52 -31.33
N THR A 580 -26.12 -36.28 -31.44
CA THR A 580 -26.81 -35.98 -32.70
C THR A 580 -26.90 -34.47 -32.88
N ILE A 581 -26.59 -33.96 -34.08
CA ILE A 581 -26.70 -32.52 -34.37
C ILE A 581 -28.11 -32.24 -34.90
N ALA A 582 -28.81 -31.30 -34.27
CA ALA A 582 -30.08 -30.78 -34.73
C ALA A 582 -29.92 -29.29 -35.08
N GLN A 583 -30.46 -28.88 -36.22
CA GLN A 583 -30.36 -27.50 -36.68
C GLN A 583 -31.75 -26.91 -36.89
N PRO A 584 -31.97 -25.65 -36.48
CA PRO A 584 -33.21 -24.97 -36.79
C PRO A 584 -33.30 -24.63 -38.28
N GLN A 585 -34.52 -24.52 -38.80
CA GLN A 585 -34.77 -24.02 -40.16
C GLN A 585 -34.55 -22.51 -40.22
N ALA A 586 -34.94 -21.80 -39.17
CA ALA A 586 -34.64 -20.39 -38.99
C ALA A 586 -33.19 -20.18 -38.53
N HIS A 587 -32.79 -18.93 -38.32
CA HIS A 587 -31.45 -18.61 -37.85
C HIS A 587 -31.15 -19.20 -36.45
N ASP A 588 -32.13 -19.17 -35.53
CA ASP A 588 -32.06 -19.81 -34.22
C ASP A 588 -33.41 -20.43 -33.81
N TRP A 589 -33.43 -21.16 -32.69
CA TRP A 589 -34.62 -21.88 -32.23
C TRP A 589 -35.71 -20.93 -31.72
N ASN A 590 -35.36 -19.76 -31.20
CA ASN A 590 -36.36 -18.77 -30.80
C ASN A 590 -37.11 -18.20 -32.02
N LEU A 591 -36.39 -17.86 -33.09
CA LEU A 591 -36.98 -17.42 -34.34
C LEU A 591 -37.84 -18.51 -34.97
N GLU A 592 -37.37 -19.76 -34.96
CA GLU A 592 -38.16 -20.89 -35.47
C GLU A 592 -39.46 -21.08 -34.68
N LEU A 593 -39.41 -20.95 -33.35
CA LEU A 593 -40.61 -21.01 -32.51
C LEU A 593 -41.62 -19.93 -32.90
N LEU A 594 -41.17 -18.68 -33.07
CA LEU A 594 -42.02 -17.57 -33.47
C LEU A 594 -42.65 -17.79 -34.85
N GLU A 595 -41.89 -18.31 -35.81
CA GLU A 595 -42.38 -18.65 -37.14
C GLU A 595 -43.45 -19.76 -37.10
N ARG A 596 -43.20 -20.83 -36.34
CA ARG A 596 -44.17 -21.93 -36.15
C ARG A 596 -45.47 -21.45 -35.51
N LEU A 597 -45.37 -20.61 -34.46
CA LEU A 597 -46.54 -19.99 -33.81
C LEU A 597 -47.32 -19.09 -34.77
N ARG A 598 -46.62 -18.32 -35.61
CA ARG A 598 -47.26 -17.48 -36.64
C ARG A 598 -48.04 -18.34 -37.63
N LEU A 599 -47.44 -19.43 -38.12
CA LEU A 599 -48.07 -20.37 -39.05
C LEU A 599 -49.31 -21.04 -38.42
N GLN A 600 -49.21 -21.53 -37.18
CA GLN A 600 -50.36 -22.09 -36.46
C GLN A 600 -51.51 -21.09 -36.32
N LYS A 601 -51.23 -19.83 -35.96
CA LYS A 601 -52.27 -18.78 -35.90
C LYS A 601 -52.93 -18.52 -37.24
N VAL A 602 -52.15 -18.51 -38.33
CA VAL A 602 -52.69 -18.37 -39.69
C VAL A 602 -53.59 -19.56 -40.06
N GLN A 603 -53.15 -20.79 -39.79
CA GLN A 603 -53.93 -22.00 -40.04
C GLN A 603 -55.21 -22.03 -39.21
N GLN A 604 -55.16 -21.68 -37.93
CA GLN A 604 -56.35 -21.58 -37.07
C GLN A 604 -57.34 -20.52 -37.57
N LYS A 605 -56.86 -19.34 -38.00
CA LYS A 605 -57.70 -18.29 -38.61
C LYS A 605 -58.31 -18.73 -39.93
N GLN A 606 -57.60 -19.52 -40.74
CA GLN A 606 -58.13 -20.06 -41.99
C GLN A 606 -59.16 -21.18 -41.72
N ALA A 607 -58.91 -22.04 -40.73
CA ALA A 607 -59.83 -23.09 -40.31
C ALA A 607 -61.13 -22.51 -39.72
N SER A 608 -61.06 -21.47 -38.89
CA SER A 608 -62.24 -20.79 -38.36
C SER A 608 -63.04 -20.07 -39.45
N LYS A 609 -62.36 -19.43 -40.43
CA LYS A 609 -63.02 -18.87 -41.62
C LYS A 609 -63.72 -19.93 -42.47
N LYS A 610 -63.13 -21.12 -42.63
CA LYS A 610 -63.78 -22.25 -43.34
C LYS A 610 -64.97 -22.81 -42.55
N LYS A 611 -64.88 -22.90 -41.22
CA LYS A 611 -65.99 -23.33 -40.35
C LYS A 611 -67.18 -22.37 -40.41
N ASN A 612 -66.94 -21.06 -40.38
CA ASN A 612 -67.99 -20.05 -40.47
C ASN A 612 -68.67 -20.02 -41.85
N ARG A 613 -67.93 -20.20 -42.94
CA ARG A 613 -68.50 -20.32 -44.30
C ARG A 613 -69.34 -21.58 -44.52
N GLY A 614 -69.15 -22.63 -43.71
CA GLY A 614 -69.96 -23.85 -43.74
C GLY A 614 -71.21 -23.79 -42.85
N LEU A 615 -71.36 -22.75 -42.04
CA LEU A 615 -72.57 -22.46 -41.23
C LEU A 615 -73.50 -21.43 -41.90
N GLU A 616 -72.99 -20.68 -42.90
CA GLU A 616 -73.75 -19.72 -43.73
C GLU A 616 -74.28 -20.34 -45.05
N ARG A 617 -74.01 -21.63 -45.30
CA ARG A 617 -74.63 -22.44 -46.35
C ARG A 617 -75.52 -23.47 -45.70
#